data_AF-A0A6J1GFH9-F1
#
_entry.id   AF-A0A6J1GFH9-F1
#
_cell.length_a   1.000
_cell.length_b   1.000
_cell.length_c   1.000
_cell.angle_alpha   90.00
_cell.angle_beta   90.00
_cell.angle_gamma   90.00
#
_symmetry.space_group_name_H-M   'P 1'
#
loop_
_entity.id
_entity.type
_entity.pdbx_description
1 polymer ?
#
loop_
_entity_poly.entity_id
_entity_poly.type
_entity_poly.pdbx_seq_one_letter_code
_entity_poly.pdbx_strand_id
1 'polypeptide(L)'
;MASLQPSFLLPSSRKTITQASIHVPKLPSLRVSVPRLPKTSTASLKLIEELCLNQPLNIVPPTQSPLTSHLHAILDIVADRVEMHNNICQQRDNWNSLFLNSINMITLAASVMAATAPAVGALGAPLLALKFSSALLFSAATGMLVMVNKIQPSQLAEEQRNAARLFKQLQTQIQTLITVGAPTQRDVDSAMEKVLALDRAYPLPLLGVMLEKFPKKLEPASWWPNSSHSDESKTENENAHFDGNQRQGSNGWSDQLEAEMREVVEVMKTKDARDYARLGNLVLKVHKSLAISGPLLTGIAALGSAFVGDWSSGGMVVAAAAGSLAAAMNALEHGGQIGMVFEMYRNSAGFFGVMEESIRGTLEETNWEKRENGEVFERKVALKLGRSLSQLRQLAAKSAAARQEGISMDEFASKLF
;
A
#
# COMPACT_ATOMS: atom_id res chain seq x y z
N MET A 1 -81.21 10.48 19.58
CA MET A 1 -82.14 10.42 18.42
C MET A 1 -81.45 11.05 17.21
N ALA A 2 -81.74 10.53 16.01
CA ALA A 2 -81.14 10.80 14.68
C ALA A 2 -79.70 10.25 14.52
N SER A 3 -79.41 9.11 13.85
CA SER A 3 -79.66 8.64 12.47
C SER A 3 -78.95 9.46 11.40
N LEU A 4 -77.84 8.95 10.84
CA LEU A 4 -77.41 9.20 9.45
C LEU A 4 -76.60 7.99 8.93
N GLN A 5 -76.96 7.59 7.71
CA GLN A 5 -76.53 6.40 6.96
C GLN A 5 -75.09 6.51 6.42
N PRO A 6 -74.43 5.38 6.11
CA PRO A 6 -73.17 5.36 5.37
C PRO A 6 -73.44 5.26 3.85
N SER A 7 -72.92 6.23 3.09
CA SER A 7 -72.90 6.20 1.62
C SER A 7 -71.63 5.50 1.14
N PHE A 8 -71.81 4.37 0.45
CA PHE A 8 -70.76 3.70 -0.31
C PHE A 8 -70.40 4.53 -1.55
N LEU A 9 -69.11 4.86 -1.70
CA LEU A 9 -68.54 5.38 -2.94
C LEU A 9 -67.48 4.41 -3.45
N LEU A 10 -67.79 3.73 -4.55
CA LEU A 10 -66.83 3.06 -5.41
C LEU A 10 -65.90 4.10 -6.06
N PRO A 11 -64.56 3.86 -6.13
CA PRO A 11 -63.73 4.51 -7.12
C PRO A 11 -63.62 3.64 -8.37
N SER A 12 -64.19 4.18 -9.43
CA SER A 12 -64.01 3.80 -10.83
C SER A 12 -62.52 3.68 -11.21
N SER A 13 -62.16 2.58 -11.85
CA SER A 13 -60.91 2.43 -12.59
C SER A 13 -60.84 3.45 -13.73
N ARG A 14 -59.94 4.43 -13.64
CA ARG A 14 -59.43 5.17 -14.80
C ARG A 14 -57.91 5.09 -14.78
N LYS A 15 -57.37 4.31 -15.71
CA LYS A 15 -55.95 4.32 -16.06
C LYS A 15 -55.65 5.63 -16.78
N THR A 16 -55.21 6.64 -16.06
CA THR A 16 -54.64 7.85 -16.66
C THR A 16 -53.18 7.54 -16.98
N ILE A 17 -52.90 7.18 -18.23
CA ILE A 17 -51.54 7.10 -18.75
C ILE A 17 -51.07 8.54 -18.98
N THR A 18 -50.30 9.08 -18.04
CA THR A 18 -49.54 10.31 -18.23
C THR A 18 -48.36 10.02 -19.16
N GLN A 19 -48.52 10.32 -20.46
CA GLN A 19 -47.39 10.39 -21.39
C GLN A 19 -46.57 11.65 -21.10
N ALA A 20 -45.47 11.50 -20.36
CA ALA A 20 -44.44 12.52 -20.30
C ALA A 20 -43.55 12.41 -21.55
N SER A 21 -43.66 13.37 -22.47
CA SER A 21 -42.76 13.47 -23.63
C SER A 21 -41.39 13.96 -23.16
N ILE A 22 -40.41 13.08 -23.07
CA ILE A 22 -39.01 13.49 -22.94
C ILE A 22 -38.53 13.93 -24.33
N HIS A 23 -38.38 15.24 -24.51
CA HIS A 23 -37.79 15.80 -25.71
C HIS A 23 -36.27 15.57 -25.66
N VAL A 24 -35.82 14.44 -26.21
CA VAL A 24 -34.38 14.15 -26.37
C VAL A 24 -33.87 14.97 -27.56
N PRO A 25 -32.86 15.84 -27.42
CA PRO A 25 -32.24 16.49 -28.56
C PRO A 25 -31.60 15.42 -29.46
N LYS A 26 -31.97 15.39 -30.74
CA LYS A 26 -31.31 14.56 -31.74
C LYS A 26 -29.85 15.01 -31.85
N LEU A 27 -28.92 14.21 -31.32
CA LEU A 27 -27.50 14.35 -31.62
C LEU A 27 -27.29 14.07 -33.12
N PRO A 28 -26.47 14.89 -33.82
CA PRO A 28 -26.09 14.58 -35.20
C PRO A 28 -25.38 13.23 -35.23
N SER A 29 -25.76 12.38 -36.20
CA SER A 29 -25.18 11.05 -36.37
C SER A 29 -23.71 11.17 -36.77
N LEU A 30 -22.81 11.18 -35.79
CA LEU A 30 -21.40 10.93 -36.00
C LEU A 30 -21.26 9.47 -36.44
N ARG A 31 -21.09 9.23 -37.74
CA ARG A 31 -20.56 7.96 -38.24
C ARG A 31 -19.11 7.89 -37.81
N VAL A 32 -18.87 7.36 -36.61
CA VAL A 32 -17.54 6.91 -36.21
C VAL A 32 -17.30 5.60 -36.93
N SER A 33 -16.57 5.67 -38.03
CA SER A 33 -15.97 4.49 -38.64
C SER A 33 -15.00 3.90 -37.62
N VAL A 34 -15.37 2.77 -37.01
CA VAL A 34 -14.48 2.01 -36.14
C VAL A 34 -13.27 1.56 -36.97
N PRO A 35 -12.03 1.95 -36.62
CA PRO A 35 -10.87 1.39 -37.29
C PRO A 35 -10.78 -0.08 -36.92
N ARG A 36 -10.75 -0.97 -37.91
CA ARG A 36 -10.41 -2.39 -37.67
C ARG A 36 -9.02 -2.44 -37.04
N LEU A 37 -8.92 -3.10 -35.88
CA LEU A 37 -7.65 -3.40 -35.21
C LEU A 37 -6.69 -4.14 -36.17
N PRO A 38 -5.47 -3.64 -36.43
CA PRO A 38 -4.44 -4.44 -37.04
C PRO A 38 -3.88 -5.42 -36.02
N LYS A 39 -3.94 -6.72 -36.32
CA LYS A 39 -3.24 -7.76 -35.57
C LYS A 39 -1.76 -7.75 -35.92
N THR A 40 -0.95 -6.82 -35.41
CA THR A 40 0.52 -6.99 -35.36
C THR A 40 1.18 -6.02 -34.37
N SER A 41 1.91 -6.55 -33.40
CA SER A 41 2.51 -5.85 -32.25
C SER A 41 3.87 -5.19 -32.54
N THR A 42 4.09 -4.65 -33.74
CA THR A 42 5.41 -4.12 -34.16
C THR A 42 5.37 -2.70 -34.72
N ALA A 43 4.19 -2.11 -34.92
CA ALA A 43 4.06 -0.75 -35.48
C ALA A 43 4.14 0.37 -34.43
N SER A 44 3.86 0.08 -33.16
CA SER A 44 3.84 1.07 -32.07
C SER A 44 5.23 1.58 -31.67
N LEU A 45 6.29 0.79 -31.87
CA LEU A 45 7.66 1.24 -31.58
C LEU A 45 8.18 2.23 -32.63
N LYS A 46 7.81 2.07 -33.91
CA LYS A 46 8.21 3.00 -34.99
C LYS A 46 7.53 4.36 -34.88
N LEU A 47 6.30 4.41 -34.35
CA LEU A 47 5.56 5.66 -34.17
C LEU A 47 6.11 6.48 -32.98
N ILE A 48 6.60 5.81 -31.94
CA ILE A 48 7.31 6.45 -30.82
C ILE A 48 8.67 6.97 -31.30
N GLU A 49 9.36 6.22 -32.17
CA GLU A 49 10.63 6.63 -32.79
C GLU A 49 10.48 7.84 -33.73
N GLU A 50 9.40 7.92 -34.51
CA GLU A 50 9.09 9.08 -35.37
C GLU A 50 8.62 10.32 -34.60
N LEU A 51 7.94 10.15 -33.45
CA LEU A 51 7.50 11.28 -32.62
C LEU A 51 8.65 11.91 -31.81
N CYS A 52 9.73 11.17 -31.56
CA CYS A 52 10.93 11.69 -30.89
C CYS A 52 11.88 12.47 -31.82
N LEU A 53 11.73 12.36 -33.15
CA LEU A 53 12.69 12.95 -34.10
C LEU A 53 12.31 14.30 -34.70
N ASN A 54 11.12 14.85 -34.40
CA ASN A 54 10.58 16.03 -35.10
C ASN A 54 10.30 17.27 -34.22
N GLN A 55 11.15 17.57 -33.23
CA GLN A 55 11.12 18.89 -32.58
C GLN A 55 12.03 19.90 -33.30
N PRO A 56 11.53 21.12 -33.63
CA PRO A 56 12.34 22.13 -34.27
C PRO A 56 13.39 22.70 -33.29
N LEU A 57 14.64 22.71 -33.75
CA LEU A 57 15.81 23.34 -33.11
C LEU A 57 15.50 24.78 -32.68
N ASN A 58 15.51 25.03 -31.37
CA ASN A 58 15.53 26.37 -30.83
C ASN A 58 16.64 26.51 -29.77
N ILE A 59 17.76 27.06 -30.23
CA ILE A 59 18.80 27.84 -29.51
C ILE A 59 19.35 27.23 -28.20
N VAL A 60 20.53 26.62 -28.32
CA VAL A 60 21.45 26.22 -27.23
C VAL A 60 21.92 27.44 -26.42
N PRO A 61 21.88 27.40 -25.06
CA PRO A 61 23.13 27.31 -24.27
C PRO A 61 22.99 26.63 -22.87
N PRO A 62 24.08 26.29 -22.15
CA PRO A 62 25.41 25.87 -22.57
C PRO A 62 25.57 24.34 -22.46
N THR A 63 26.68 23.82 -22.98
CA THR A 63 27.18 22.44 -23.00
C THR A 63 26.78 21.55 -21.80
N GLN A 64 25.59 20.95 -21.82
CA GLN A 64 25.25 19.87 -20.88
C GLN A 64 25.96 18.59 -21.34
N SER A 65 26.70 17.97 -20.43
CA SER A 65 27.32 16.68 -20.71
C SER A 65 26.23 15.64 -21.06
N PRO A 66 26.48 14.67 -21.96
CA PRO A 66 25.50 13.64 -22.32
C PRO A 66 25.03 12.80 -21.11
N LEU A 67 25.83 12.76 -20.04
CA LEU A 67 25.47 12.13 -18.76
C LEU A 67 24.41 12.94 -18.01
N THR A 68 24.51 14.28 -18.04
CA THR A 68 23.52 15.18 -17.43
C THR A 68 22.17 15.07 -18.13
N SER A 69 22.15 14.97 -19.47
CA SER A 69 20.89 14.80 -20.22
C SER A 69 20.24 13.44 -19.95
N HIS A 70 21.02 12.36 -19.84
CA HIS A 70 20.50 11.05 -19.43
C HIS A 70 19.87 11.08 -18.02
N LEU A 71 20.50 11.76 -17.05
CA LEU A 71 19.93 11.91 -15.71
C LEU A 71 18.65 12.74 -15.71
N HIS A 72 18.54 13.77 -16.55
CA HIS A 72 17.30 14.52 -16.73
C HIS A 72 16.18 13.63 -17.30
N ALA A 73 16.47 12.78 -18.29
CA ALA A 73 15.49 11.84 -18.82
C ALA A 73 15.02 10.83 -17.75
N ILE A 74 15.93 10.31 -16.92
CA ILE A 74 15.57 9.45 -15.78
C ILE A 74 14.74 10.24 -14.76
N LEU A 75 15.11 11.49 -14.47
CA LEU A 75 14.38 12.35 -13.53
C LEU A 75 12.94 12.58 -13.96
N ASP A 76 12.70 12.82 -15.25
CA ASP A 76 11.35 13.00 -15.80
C ASP A 76 10.51 11.73 -15.65
N ILE A 77 11.09 10.56 -15.92
CA ILE A 77 10.44 9.26 -15.70
C ILE A 77 10.13 9.06 -14.21
N VAL A 78 11.06 9.38 -13.32
CA VAL A 78 10.86 9.26 -11.87
C VAL A 78 9.74 10.20 -11.40
N ALA A 79 9.69 11.43 -11.90
CA ALA A 79 8.64 12.38 -11.58
C ALA A 79 7.25 11.88 -12.04
N ASP A 80 7.16 11.34 -13.26
CA ASP A 80 5.95 10.68 -13.76
C ASP A 80 5.53 9.49 -12.88
N ARG A 81 6.47 8.65 -12.44
CA ARG A 81 6.19 7.54 -11.51
C ARG A 81 5.66 8.02 -10.16
N VAL A 82 6.19 9.12 -9.61
CA VAL A 82 5.65 9.73 -8.38
C VAL A 82 4.19 10.14 -8.57
N GLU A 83 3.86 10.83 -9.66
CA GLU A 83 2.49 11.26 -9.95
C GLU A 83 1.56 10.06 -10.17
N MET A 84 2.01 9.08 -10.96
CA MET A 84 1.28 7.85 -11.22
C MET A 84 0.94 7.09 -9.93
N HIS A 85 1.92 6.85 -9.04
CA HIS A 85 1.66 6.17 -7.76
C HIS A 85 0.73 6.98 -6.85
N ASN A 86 0.82 8.32 -6.84
CA ASN A 86 -0.11 9.17 -6.10
C ASN A 86 -1.55 9.06 -6.63
N ASN A 87 -1.71 9.08 -7.95
CA ASN A 87 -3.02 8.95 -8.60
C ASN A 87 -3.67 7.58 -8.30
N ILE A 88 -2.88 6.51 -8.37
CA ILE A 88 -3.36 5.16 -8.06
C ILE A 88 -3.70 5.04 -6.56
N CYS A 89 -2.87 5.59 -5.67
CA CYS A 89 -3.15 5.65 -4.23
C CYS A 89 -4.53 6.28 -3.97
N GLN A 90 -4.80 7.46 -4.54
CA GLN A 90 -6.09 8.14 -4.38
C GLN A 90 -7.25 7.33 -4.97
N GLN A 91 -7.05 6.69 -6.12
CA GLN A 91 -8.06 5.81 -6.71
C GLN A 91 -8.42 4.66 -5.75
N ARG A 92 -7.41 4.05 -5.12
CA ARG A 92 -7.59 2.93 -4.20
C ARG A 92 -8.23 3.34 -2.87
N ASP A 93 -7.88 4.52 -2.34
CA ASP A 93 -8.56 5.10 -1.17
C ASP A 93 -10.05 5.36 -1.47
N ASN A 94 -10.35 5.93 -2.64
CA ASN A 94 -11.73 6.13 -3.09
C ASN A 94 -12.48 4.80 -3.24
N TRP A 95 -11.85 3.77 -3.81
CA TRP A 95 -12.42 2.43 -3.89
C TRP A 95 -12.71 1.84 -2.52
N ASN A 96 -11.77 1.97 -1.56
CA ASN A 96 -11.96 1.49 -0.19
C ASN A 96 -13.23 2.09 0.42
N SER A 97 -13.37 3.42 0.34
CA SER A 97 -14.54 4.14 0.87
C SER A 97 -15.84 3.74 0.16
N LEU A 98 -15.84 3.66 -1.17
CA LEU A 98 -17.02 3.27 -1.95
C LEU A 98 -17.47 1.85 -1.64
N PHE A 99 -16.54 0.89 -1.65
CA PHE A 99 -16.85 -0.51 -1.37
C PHE A 99 -17.30 -0.72 0.06
N LEU A 100 -16.61 -0.13 1.04
CA LEU A 100 -17.00 -0.20 2.45
C LEU A 100 -18.45 0.26 2.64
N ASN A 101 -18.77 1.47 2.16
CA ASN A 101 -20.10 2.05 2.33
C ASN A 101 -21.17 1.26 1.57
N SER A 102 -20.91 0.87 0.32
CA SER A 102 -21.87 0.14 -0.50
C SER A 102 -22.17 -1.25 0.08
N ILE A 103 -21.14 -2.01 0.46
CA ILE A 103 -21.29 -3.35 1.02
C ILE A 103 -22.03 -3.28 2.36
N ASN A 104 -21.67 -2.34 3.24
CA ASN A 104 -22.36 -2.19 4.53
C ASN A 104 -23.81 -1.80 4.33
N MET A 105 -24.12 -0.86 3.42
CA MET A 105 -25.49 -0.47 3.14
C MET A 105 -26.32 -1.62 2.56
N ILE A 106 -25.78 -2.36 1.60
CA ILE A 106 -26.46 -3.54 1.03
C ILE A 106 -26.72 -4.58 2.12
N THR A 107 -25.70 -4.88 2.93
CA THR A 107 -25.79 -5.89 3.98
C THR A 107 -26.77 -5.48 5.07
N LEU A 108 -26.72 -4.23 5.54
CA LEU A 108 -27.64 -3.72 6.56
C LEU A 108 -29.07 -3.59 6.04
N ALA A 109 -29.28 -3.17 4.80
CA ALA A 109 -30.60 -3.16 4.18
C ALA A 109 -31.18 -4.57 4.10
N ALA A 110 -30.37 -5.56 3.70
CA ALA A 110 -30.76 -6.97 3.68
C ALA A 110 -31.09 -7.49 5.08
N SER A 111 -30.33 -7.08 6.11
CA SER A 111 -30.60 -7.40 7.52
C SER A 111 -31.91 -6.79 8.02
N VAL A 112 -32.21 -5.53 7.67
CA VAL A 112 -33.48 -4.87 8.04
C VAL A 112 -34.66 -5.55 7.35
N MET A 113 -34.54 -5.88 6.06
CA MET A 113 -35.54 -6.66 5.35
C MET A 113 -35.74 -8.03 6.01
N ALA A 114 -34.66 -8.66 6.47
CA ALA A 114 -34.77 -9.93 7.15
C ALA A 114 -35.46 -9.82 8.52
N ALA A 115 -35.07 -8.83 9.33
CA ALA A 115 -35.60 -8.60 10.66
C ALA A 115 -37.08 -8.21 10.66
N THR A 116 -37.52 -7.44 9.66
CA THR A 116 -38.90 -6.93 9.56
C THR A 116 -39.85 -7.89 8.86
N ALA A 117 -39.35 -8.79 8.02
CA ALA A 117 -40.17 -9.75 7.26
C ALA A 117 -41.25 -10.48 8.11
N PRO A 118 -40.95 -11.04 9.31
CA PRO A 118 -41.97 -11.71 10.13
C PRO A 118 -43.13 -10.81 10.55
N ALA A 119 -42.84 -9.55 10.91
CA ALA A 119 -43.85 -8.59 11.37
C ALA A 119 -44.71 -8.07 10.22
N VAL A 120 -44.10 -7.78 9.06
CA VAL A 120 -44.81 -7.22 7.90
C VAL A 120 -45.61 -8.30 7.16
N GLY A 121 -45.17 -9.56 7.21
CA GLY A 121 -45.96 -10.70 6.71
C GLY A 121 -47.29 -10.90 7.44
N ALA A 122 -47.33 -10.61 8.75
CA ALA A 122 -48.56 -10.65 9.53
C ALA A 122 -49.57 -9.54 9.14
N LEU A 123 -49.11 -8.49 8.46
CA LEU A 123 -49.91 -7.36 7.99
C LEU A 123 -50.34 -7.52 6.51
N GLY A 124 -50.13 -8.70 5.90
CA GLY A 124 -50.54 -9.00 4.53
C GLY A 124 -49.58 -8.51 3.44
N ALA A 125 -48.38 -8.05 3.79
CA ALA A 125 -47.37 -7.67 2.80
C ALA A 125 -46.72 -8.91 2.14
N PRO A 126 -46.07 -8.75 0.97
CA PRO A 126 -45.45 -9.86 0.25
C PRO A 126 -44.19 -10.37 0.96
N LEU A 127 -44.36 -11.20 2.01
CA LEU A 127 -43.29 -11.82 2.79
C LEU A 127 -42.23 -12.49 1.91
N LEU A 128 -42.70 -13.17 0.87
CA LEU A 128 -41.88 -13.88 -0.10
C LEU A 128 -40.94 -12.92 -0.84
N ALA A 129 -41.42 -11.73 -1.23
CA ALA A 129 -40.60 -10.73 -1.91
C ALA A 129 -39.50 -10.17 -1.00
N LEU A 130 -39.78 -9.96 0.30
CA LEU A 130 -38.77 -9.50 1.27
C LEU A 130 -37.69 -10.56 1.52
N LYS A 131 -38.07 -11.85 1.61
CA LYS A 131 -37.12 -12.96 1.76
C LYS A 131 -36.20 -13.07 0.54
N PHE A 132 -36.76 -13.07 -0.67
CA PHE A 132 -35.97 -13.13 -1.89
C PHE A 132 -35.07 -11.90 -2.07
N SER A 133 -35.57 -10.70 -1.77
CA SER A 133 -34.78 -9.47 -1.85
C SER A 133 -33.62 -9.49 -0.85
N SER A 134 -33.87 -9.88 0.40
CA SER A 134 -32.84 -10.02 1.42
C SER A 134 -31.78 -11.06 1.02
N ALA A 135 -32.20 -12.24 0.56
CA ALA A 135 -31.28 -13.29 0.10
C ALA A 135 -30.42 -12.83 -1.09
N LEU A 136 -31.01 -12.12 -2.05
CA LEU A 136 -30.29 -11.58 -3.21
C LEU A 136 -29.27 -10.51 -2.80
N LEU A 137 -29.65 -9.58 -1.93
CA LEU A 137 -28.75 -8.54 -1.43
C LEU A 137 -27.60 -9.13 -0.61
N PHE A 138 -27.86 -10.11 0.26
CA PHE A 138 -26.79 -10.82 0.97
C PHE A 138 -25.86 -11.57 0.01
N SER A 139 -26.41 -12.24 -1.01
CA SER A 139 -25.60 -12.92 -2.03
C SER A 139 -24.71 -11.94 -2.81
N ALA A 140 -25.25 -10.78 -3.17
CA ALA A 140 -24.49 -9.71 -3.81
C ALA A 140 -23.38 -9.17 -2.88
N ALA A 141 -23.70 -8.93 -1.61
CA ALA A 141 -22.71 -8.51 -0.61
C ALA A 141 -21.60 -9.55 -0.43
N THR A 142 -21.93 -10.85 -0.39
CA THR A 142 -20.93 -11.93 -0.33
C THR A 142 -19.98 -11.88 -1.53
N GLY A 143 -20.51 -11.77 -2.75
CA GLY A 143 -19.69 -11.67 -3.95
C GLY A 143 -18.77 -10.44 -3.95
N MET A 144 -19.31 -9.28 -3.55
CA MET A 144 -18.54 -8.04 -3.43
C MET A 144 -17.45 -8.16 -2.35
N LEU A 145 -17.76 -8.73 -1.19
CA LEU A 145 -16.79 -8.96 -0.11
C LEU A 145 -15.65 -9.88 -0.56
N VAL A 146 -15.96 -10.97 -1.27
CA VAL A 146 -14.90 -11.85 -1.83
C VAL A 146 -13.99 -11.07 -2.77
N MET A 147 -14.55 -10.23 -3.65
CA MET A 147 -13.76 -9.43 -4.59
C MET A 147 -12.94 -8.35 -3.88
N VAL A 148 -13.54 -7.60 -2.96
CA VAL A 148 -12.87 -6.53 -2.21
C VAL A 148 -11.80 -7.09 -1.29
N ASN A 149 -12.03 -8.26 -0.68
CA ASN A 149 -11.01 -8.98 0.07
C ASN A 149 -9.93 -9.58 -0.84
N LYS A 150 -10.11 -9.63 -2.17
CA LYS A 150 -9.04 -9.99 -3.11
C LYS A 150 -8.22 -8.77 -3.54
N ILE A 151 -8.87 -7.65 -3.85
CA ILE A 151 -8.21 -6.41 -4.28
C ILE A 151 -7.54 -5.69 -3.10
N GLN A 152 -8.24 -5.66 -1.97
CA GLN A 152 -7.90 -5.00 -0.73
C GLN A 152 -7.41 -3.55 -0.89
N PRO A 153 -8.33 -2.64 -1.25
CA PRO A 153 -7.94 -1.30 -1.70
C PRO A 153 -7.11 -0.51 -0.69
N SER A 154 -7.39 -0.61 0.62
CA SER A 154 -6.63 0.10 1.67
C SER A 154 -5.17 -0.35 1.79
N GLN A 155 -4.90 -1.66 1.70
CA GLN A 155 -3.53 -2.19 1.70
C GLN A 155 -2.76 -1.71 0.46
N LEU A 156 -3.40 -1.84 -0.70
CA LEU A 156 -2.79 -1.44 -1.96
C LEU A 156 -2.53 0.07 -2.01
N ALA A 157 -3.44 0.90 -1.47
CA ALA A 157 -3.21 2.35 -1.36
C ALA A 157 -1.93 2.66 -0.56
N GLU A 158 -1.69 1.95 0.55
CA GLU A 158 -0.50 2.15 1.36
C GLU A 158 0.78 1.70 0.66
N GLU A 159 0.74 0.59 -0.08
CA GLU A 159 1.85 0.16 -0.92
C GLU A 159 2.20 1.23 -1.98
N GLN A 160 1.18 1.82 -2.63
CA GLN A 160 1.40 2.90 -3.61
C GLN A 160 1.92 4.18 -2.97
N ARG A 161 1.46 4.53 -1.75
CA ARG A 161 1.96 5.67 -0.98
C ARG A 161 3.45 5.49 -0.64
N ASN A 162 3.86 4.27 -0.27
CA ASN A 162 5.26 3.97 -0.03
C ASN A 162 6.10 4.03 -1.31
N ALA A 163 5.59 3.50 -2.43
CA ALA A 163 6.25 3.62 -3.73
C ALA A 163 6.46 5.09 -4.13
N ALA A 164 5.42 5.93 -4.04
CA ALA A 164 5.52 7.36 -4.32
C ALA A 164 6.57 8.05 -3.45
N ARG A 165 6.68 7.68 -2.17
CA ARG A 165 7.71 8.19 -1.26
C ARG A 165 9.12 7.80 -1.71
N LEU A 166 9.34 6.55 -2.08
CA LEU A 166 10.65 6.04 -2.53
C LEU A 166 11.07 6.67 -3.87
N PHE A 167 10.16 6.78 -4.83
CA PHE A 167 10.44 7.50 -6.08
C PHE A 167 10.73 8.98 -5.82
N LYS A 168 10.04 9.64 -4.89
CA LYS A 168 10.35 11.02 -4.51
C LYS A 168 11.73 11.16 -3.88
N GLN A 169 12.15 10.19 -3.06
CA GLN A 169 13.51 10.15 -2.53
C GLN A 169 14.55 10.00 -3.65
N LEU A 170 14.30 9.11 -4.62
CA LEU A 170 15.16 8.93 -5.79
C LEU A 170 15.22 10.20 -6.65
N GLN A 171 14.09 10.88 -6.83
CA GLN A 171 14.00 12.17 -7.51
C GLN A 171 14.93 13.21 -6.86
N THR A 172 14.86 13.35 -5.53
CA THR A 172 15.74 14.28 -4.80
C THR A 172 17.21 13.87 -4.90
N GLN A 173 17.53 12.57 -4.88
CA GLN A 173 18.91 12.09 -5.06
C GLN A 173 19.46 12.47 -6.44
N ILE A 174 18.71 12.22 -7.51
CA ILE A 174 19.13 12.54 -8.89
C ILE A 174 19.25 14.07 -9.06
N GLN A 175 18.30 14.85 -8.54
CA GLN A 175 18.35 16.31 -8.61
C GLN A 175 19.57 16.88 -7.87
N THR A 176 19.91 16.32 -6.70
CA THR A 176 21.12 16.70 -5.96
C THR A 176 22.37 16.40 -6.78
N LEU A 177 22.43 15.24 -7.42
CA LEU A 177 23.56 14.82 -8.25
C LEU A 177 23.75 15.73 -9.47
N ILE A 178 22.65 16.15 -10.12
CA ILE A 178 22.68 17.12 -11.21
C ILE A 178 23.16 18.49 -10.70
N THR A 179 22.69 18.92 -9.52
CA THR A 179 23.00 20.25 -8.94
C THR A 179 24.46 20.36 -8.47
N VAL A 180 25.01 19.30 -7.88
CA VAL A 180 26.41 19.24 -7.42
C VAL A 180 27.38 19.30 -8.60
N GLY A 181 26.98 18.82 -9.78
CA GLY A 181 27.81 18.78 -10.98
C GLY A 181 28.83 17.64 -10.95
N ALA A 182 29.29 17.22 -12.14
CA ALA A 182 30.14 16.04 -12.39
C ALA A 182 29.46 14.66 -12.25
N PRO A 183 28.33 14.40 -12.95
CA PRO A 183 27.75 13.06 -13.00
C PRO A 183 28.67 12.07 -13.71
N THR A 184 28.78 10.86 -13.18
CA THR A 184 29.52 9.74 -13.80
C THR A 184 28.56 8.76 -14.48
N GLN A 185 29.08 7.91 -15.38
CA GLN A 185 28.27 6.84 -15.98
C GLN A 185 27.70 5.88 -14.92
N ARG A 186 28.45 5.62 -13.84
CA ARG A 186 27.97 4.79 -12.71
C ARG A 186 26.77 5.40 -12.01
N ASP A 187 26.67 6.73 -11.96
CA ASP A 187 25.53 7.41 -11.34
C ASP A 187 24.26 7.27 -12.19
N VAL A 188 24.42 7.32 -13.53
CA VAL A 188 23.33 7.05 -14.48
C VAL A 188 22.86 5.61 -14.35
N ASP A 189 23.79 4.65 -14.36
CA ASP A 189 23.50 3.23 -14.24
C ASP A 189 22.84 2.90 -12.89
N SER A 190 23.36 3.46 -11.78
CA SER A 190 22.79 3.30 -10.45
C SER A 190 21.38 3.90 -10.34
N ALA A 191 21.15 5.09 -10.91
CA ALA A 191 19.83 5.70 -10.96
C ALA A 191 18.85 4.82 -11.73
N MET A 192 19.26 4.30 -12.89
CA MET A 192 18.46 3.39 -13.71
C MET A 192 18.14 2.09 -12.96
N GLU A 193 19.13 1.45 -12.33
CA GLU A 193 18.93 0.24 -11.52
C GLU A 193 17.97 0.46 -10.37
N LYS A 194 18.05 1.60 -9.68
CA LYS A 194 17.13 1.96 -8.60
C LYS A 194 15.70 2.16 -9.10
N VAL A 195 15.50 2.80 -10.26
CA VAL A 195 14.18 2.90 -10.90
C VAL A 195 13.62 1.51 -11.18
N LEU A 196 14.41 0.64 -11.83
CA LEU A 196 13.98 -0.71 -12.18
C LEU A 196 13.73 -1.59 -10.95
N ALA A 197 14.51 -1.42 -9.88
CA ALA A 197 14.30 -2.11 -8.62
C ALA A 197 12.99 -1.67 -7.95
N LEU A 198 12.69 -0.38 -7.93
CA LEU A 198 11.43 0.15 -7.41
C LEU A 198 10.22 -0.32 -8.24
N ASP A 199 10.33 -0.30 -9.58
CA ASP A 199 9.28 -0.81 -10.47
C ASP A 199 9.01 -2.31 -10.24
N ARG A 200 10.05 -3.10 -9.92
CA ARG A 200 9.91 -4.52 -9.58
C ARG A 200 9.34 -4.75 -8.18
N ALA A 201 9.71 -3.90 -7.22
CA ALA A 201 9.24 -3.99 -5.83
C ALA A 201 7.78 -3.55 -5.67
N TYR A 202 7.33 -2.60 -6.49
CA TYR A 202 5.97 -2.07 -6.50
C TYR A 202 5.34 -2.21 -7.89
N PRO A 203 5.14 -3.45 -8.38
CA PRO A 203 4.50 -3.66 -9.67
C PRO A 203 3.08 -3.09 -9.59
N LEU A 204 2.61 -2.47 -10.68
CA LEU A 204 1.26 -1.94 -10.77
C LEU A 204 0.26 -3.08 -10.99
N PRO A 205 -0.45 -3.56 -9.95
CA PRO A 205 -1.31 -4.72 -10.11
C PRO A 205 -2.68 -4.20 -10.52
N LEU A 206 -3.06 -4.40 -11.78
CA LEU A 206 -4.46 -4.24 -12.20
C LEU A 206 -5.28 -5.51 -11.98
N LEU A 207 -4.63 -6.69 -11.82
CA LEU A 207 -5.12 -8.00 -11.35
C LEU A 207 -4.12 -9.05 -11.88
N GLY A 208 -3.24 -9.64 -11.06
CA GLY A 208 -2.49 -10.82 -11.50
C GLY A 208 -1.17 -11.15 -10.80
N VAL A 209 -0.35 -10.15 -10.46
CA VAL A 209 0.90 -10.36 -9.70
C VAL A 209 0.89 -9.40 -8.52
N MET A 210 0.15 -9.77 -7.49
CA MET A 210 0.10 -9.06 -6.22
C MET A 210 1.21 -9.62 -5.34
N LEU A 211 1.86 -8.77 -4.53
CA LEU A 211 2.64 -9.26 -3.39
C LEU A 211 1.75 -10.22 -2.57
N GLU A 212 2.35 -11.26 -1.99
CA GLU A 212 1.58 -12.27 -1.26
C GLU A 212 0.84 -11.59 -0.09
N LYS A 213 -0.47 -11.40 -0.26
CA LYS A 213 -1.31 -10.59 0.63
C LYS A 213 -1.36 -11.09 2.07
N PHE A 214 -1.31 -12.41 2.20
CA PHE A 214 -1.32 -13.11 3.47
C PHE A 214 -0.13 -14.07 3.52
N PRO A 215 1.10 -13.54 3.67
CA PRO A 215 2.26 -14.40 3.73
C PRO A 215 2.17 -15.28 4.97
N LYS A 216 2.78 -16.47 4.95
CA LYS A 216 2.76 -17.37 6.13
C LYS A 216 3.44 -16.73 7.35
N LYS A 217 4.38 -15.83 7.12
CA LYS A 217 5.10 -15.04 8.11
C LYS A 217 5.33 -13.64 7.55
N LEU A 218 5.23 -12.62 8.39
CA LEU A 218 5.63 -11.27 8.00
C LEU A 218 7.13 -11.25 7.66
N GLU A 219 7.43 -10.93 6.41
CA GLU A 219 8.78 -10.60 5.95
C GLU A 219 8.94 -9.08 5.88
N PRO A 220 10.05 -8.53 6.40
CA PRO A 220 10.37 -7.12 6.26
C PRO A 220 10.38 -6.70 4.78
N ALA A 221 9.92 -5.48 4.48
CA ALA A 221 9.97 -4.98 3.12
C ALA A 221 11.44 -4.77 2.66
N SER A 222 11.80 -5.32 1.51
CA SER A 222 13.09 -5.10 0.83
C SER A 222 12.83 -4.42 -0.52
N TRP A 223 13.27 -3.16 -0.64
CA TRP A 223 12.95 -2.31 -1.80
C TRP A 223 14.20 -1.77 -2.53
N TRP A 224 15.40 -2.06 -2.02
CA TRP A 224 16.66 -1.73 -2.68
C TRP A 224 17.35 -3.03 -3.13
N PRO A 225 18.05 -3.02 -4.27
CA PRO A 225 18.88 -4.15 -4.64
C PRO A 225 19.93 -4.38 -3.55
N ASN A 226 20.16 -5.63 -3.16
CA ASN A 226 21.24 -5.99 -2.24
C ASN A 226 22.53 -5.37 -2.80
N SER A 227 23.23 -4.59 -2.00
CA SER A 227 24.46 -3.90 -2.39
C SER A 227 25.65 -4.85 -2.64
N SER A 228 25.40 -6.16 -2.77
CA SER A 228 26.40 -7.18 -3.08
C SER A 228 27.02 -7.06 -4.46
N HIS A 229 26.57 -6.14 -5.32
CA HIS A 229 27.11 -5.93 -6.66
C HIS A 229 27.95 -4.64 -6.84
N SER A 230 28.16 -3.85 -5.79
CA SER A 230 29.01 -2.66 -5.88
C SER A 230 30.41 -2.84 -5.30
N ASP A 231 30.96 -4.07 -5.25
CA ASP A 231 32.39 -4.28 -4.97
C ASP A 231 32.97 -5.63 -5.45
N GLU A 232 32.48 -6.21 -6.55
CA GLU A 232 33.29 -7.16 -7.33
C GLU A 232 34.19 -6.41 -8.33
N SER A 233 35.13 -5.61 -7.79
CA SER A 233 36.34 -5.29 -8.54
C SER A 233 37.45 -6.22 -8.07
N LYS A 234 37.63 -7.28 -8.87
CA LYS A 234 38.79 -8.17 -8.99
C LYS A 234 39.88 -7.99 -7.92
N THR A 235 39.97 -8.98 -7.06
CA THR A 235 41.22 -9.50 -6.49
C THR A 235 42.27 -9.60 -7.59
N GLU A 236 43.21 -8.63 -7.65
CA GLU A 236 44.51 -8.74 -8.30
C GLU A 236 45.32 -7.47 -7.99
N ASN A 237 46.01 -7.46 -6.85
CA ASN A 237 47.47 -7.36 -6.84
C ASN A 237 48.04 -7.50 -5.43
N GLU A 238 48.96 -8.45 -5.36
CA GLU A 238 49.77 -8.83 -4.22
C GLU A 238 50.78 -7.73 -3.85
N ASN A 239 51.14 -7.70 -2.57
CA ASN A 239 52.41 -7.20 -2.04
C ASN A 239 52.70 -5.69 -2.19
N ALA A 240 52.04 -4.88 -1.34
CA ALA A 240 52.67 -3.70 -0.78
C ALA A 240 52.78 -3.88 0.74
N HIS A 241 54.00 -4.14 1.19
CA HIS A 241 54.38 -4.12 2.60
C HIS A 241 54.11 -2.71 3.13
N PHE A 242 52.99 -2.53 3.84
CA PHE A 242 52.66 -1.24 4.46
C PHE A 242 53.28 -1.20 5.86
N ASP A 243 54.33 -0.41 5.96
CA ASP A 243 55.04 -0.11 7.20
C ASP A 243 54.10 0.58 8.19
N GLY A 244 54.14 0.12 9.44
CA GLY A 244 53.25 0.53 10.50
C GLY A 244 53.63 1.89 11.05
N ASN A 245 53.28 2.99 10.36
CA ASN A 245 53.23 4.31 11.01
C ASN A 245 52.52 5.39 10.18
N GLN A 246 51.21 5.21 9.91
CA GLN A 246 50.38 6.32 9.42
C GLN A 246 48.96 6.27 10.00
N ARG A 247 48.85 6.42 11.33
CA ARG A 247 47.59 6.78 12.02
C ARG A 247 47.33 8.28 11.90
N GLN A 248 47.22 8.81 10.70
CA GLN A 248 46.84 10.21 10.49
C GLN A 248 45.80 10.33 9.39
N GLY A 249 44.55 10.55 9.82
CA GLY A 249 43.39 10.81 8.99
C GLY A 249 42.23 9.85 9.25
N SER A 250 41.79 9.64 10.51
CA SER A 250 40.56 8.86 10.73
C SER A 250 39.39 9.58 10.06
N ASN A 251 38.66 8.87 9.20
CA ASN A 251 37.49 9.40 8.48
C ASN A 251 36.30 9.61 9.43
N GLY A 252 36.45 10.44 10.48
CA GLY A 252 35.45 10.69 11.52
C GLY A 252 35.08 9.49 12.40
N TRP A 253 35.65 8.31 12.15
CA TRP A 253 35.40 7.08 12.90
C TRP A 253 36.34 6.96 14.11
N SER A 254 35.79 6.51 15.23
CA SER A 254 36.52 6.15 16.44
C SER A 254 36.03 4.79 16.94
N ASP A 255 36.86 4.06 17.68
CA ASP A 255 36.48 2.77 18.28
C ASP A 255 35.23 2.92 19.17
N GLN A 256 35.09 4.06 19.83
CA GLN A 256 33.91 4.40 20.62
C GLN A 256 32.67 4.53 19.72
N LEU A 257 32.74 5.27 18.61
CA LEU A 257 31.61 5.43 17.70
C LEU A 257 31.21 4.10 17.07
N GLU A 258 32.17 3.25 16.72
CA GLU A 258 31.87 1.90 16.21
C GLU A 258 31.14 1.05 17.26
N ALA A 259 31.61 1.05 18.50
CA ALA A 259 30.94 0.35 19.59
C ALA A 259 29.51 0.90 19.81
N GLU A 260 29.34 2.23 19.81
CA GLU A 260 28.04 2.87 19.95
C GLU A 260 27.08 2.48 18.81
N MET A 261 27.54 2.42 17.56
CA MET A 261 26.72 1.98 16.43
C MET A 261 26.34 0.49 16.53
N ARG A 262 27.22 -0.37 17.05
CA ARG A 262 26.89 -1.79 17.31
C ARG A 262 25.80 -1.92 18.38
N GLU A 263 25.88 -1.13 19.43
CA GLU A 263 24.84 -1.08 20.46
C GLU A 263 23.49 -0.64 19.89
N VAL A 264 23.46 0.42 19.09
CA VAL A 264 22.24 0.91 18.44
C VAL A 264 21.61 -0.19 17.57
N VAL A 265 22.42 -0.94 16.81
CA VAL A 265 21.95 -2.08 16.01
C VAL A 265 21.35 -3.18 16.87
N GLU A 266 21.98 -3.53 17.99
CA GLU A 266 21.45 -4.52 18.92
C GLU A 266 20.08 -4.12 19.47
N VAL A 267 19.92 -2.86 19.86
CA VAL A 267 18.62 -2.32 20.28
C VAL A 267 17.59 -2.45 19.18
N MET A 268 17.91 -1.95 17.97
CA MET A 268 16.99 -1.97 16.83
C MET A 268 16.52 -3.39 16.48
N LYS A 269 17.43 -4.37 16.53
CA LYS A 269 17.09 -5.78 16.27
C LYS A 269 16.19 -6.37 17.34
N THR A 270 16.56 -6.16 18.60
CA THR A 270 15.97 -6.89 19.73
C THR A 270 14.65 -6.30 20.19
N LYS A 271 14.48 -4.98 20.03
CA LYS A 271 13.30 -4.21 20.42
C LYS A 271 12.48 -3.83 19.21
N ASP A 272 12.95 -2.89 18.40
CA ASP A 272 12.16 -2.31 17.31
C ASP A 272 11.73 -3.36 16.27
N ALA A 273 12.66 -3.96 15.53
CA ALA A 273 12.37 -4.88 14.44
C ALA A 273 11.54 -6.09 14.91
N ARG A 274 11.85 -6.63 16.10
CA ARG A 274 11.15 -7.78 16.67
C ARG A 274 9.72 -7.44 17.08
N ASP A 275 9.50 -6.32 17.77
CA ASP A 275 8.16 -5.93 18.21
C ASP A 275 7.27 -5.53 17.03
N TYR A 276 7.83 -4.80 16.05
CA TYR A 276 7.11 -4.46 14.82
C TYR A 276 6.74 -5.71 14.01
N ALA A 277 7.63 -6.69 13.89
CA ALA A 277 7.31 -7.97 13.26
C ALA A 277 6.24 -8.75 14.05
N ARG A 278 6.27 -8.72 15.39
CA ARG A 278 5.27 -9.36 16.24
C ARG A 278 3.90 -8.72 16.06
N LEU A 279 3.82 -7.39 16.11
CA LEU A 279 2.59 -6.62 15.91
C LEU A 279 2.02 -6.86 14.51
N GLY A 280 2.85 -6.79 13.47
CA GLY A 280 2.40 -7.07 12.11
C GLY A 280 1.90 -8.51 11.93
N ASN A 281 2.50 -9.52 12.57
CA ASN A 281 1.97 -10.88 12.57
C ASN A 281 0.63 -11.02 13.32
N LEU A 282 0.40 -10.23 14.37
CA LEU A 282 -0.89 -10.20 15.08
C LEU A 282 -1.96 -9.57 14.19
N VAL A 283 -1.68 -8.41 13.60
CA VAL A 283 -2.59 -7.74 12.67
C VAL A 283 -2.89 -8.63 11.48
N LEU A 284 -1.89 -9.33 10.92
CA LEU A 284 -2.07 -10.28 9.83
C LEU A 284 -3.07 -11.40 10.15
N LYS A 285 -3.03 -11.93 11.38
CA LYS A 285 -3.99 -12.96 11.83
C LYS A 285 -5.40 -12.41 11.96
N VAL A 286 -5.55 -11.22 12.55
CA VAL A 286 -6.85 -10.53 12.68
C VAL A 286 -7.41 -10.25 11.29
N HIS A 287 -6.59 -9.69 10.41
CA HIS A 287 -6.93 -9.35 9.04
C HIS A 287 -7.42 -10.58 8.25
N LYS A 288 -6.69 -11.69 8.31
CA LYS A 288 -7.08 -12.94 7.66
C LYS A 288 -8.39 -13.50 8.21
N SER A 289 -8.59 -13.40 9.53
CA SER A 289 -9.83 -13.85 10.18
C SER A 289 -11.05 -13.05 9.67
N LEU A 290 -10.94 -11.72 9.64
CA LEU A 290 -12.01 -10.83 9.18
C LEU A 290 -12.30 -11.04 7.69
N ALA A 291 -11.26 -11.16 6.87
CA ALA A 291 -11.38 -11.35 5.42
C ALA A 291 -12.12 -12.65 5.04
N ILE A 292 -12.10 -13.66 5.91
CA ILE A 292 -12.84 -14.92 5.74
C ILE A 292 -14.24 -14.82 6.35
N SER A 293 -14.35 -14.21 7.53
CA SER A 293 -15.59 -14.18 8.31
C SER A 293 -16.68 -13.33 7.65
N GLY A 294 -16.33 -12.18 7.04
CA GLY A 294 -17.31 -11.32 6.36
C GLY A 294 -18.08 -12.03 5.24
N PRO A 295 -17.40 -12.59 4.22
CA PRO A 295 -18.04 -13.40 3.19
C PRO A 295 -18.82 -14.60 3.74
N LEU A 296 -18.28 -15.29 4.75
CA LEU A 296 -18.94 -16.46 5.35
C LEU A 296 -20.27 -16.07 6.02
N LEU A 297 -20.27 -15.01 6.83
CA LEU A 297 -21.46 -14.53 7.54
C LEU A 297 -22.53 -14.00 6.59
N THR A 298 -22.15 -13.25 5.55
CA THR A 298 -23.10 -12.83 4.50
C THR A 298 -23.66 -14.01 3.72
N GLY A 299 -22.85 -15.05 3.46
CA GLY A 299 -23.33 -16.29 2.85
C GLY A 299 -24.32 -17.05 3.72
N ILE A 300 -24.05 -17.16 5.02
CA ILE A 300 -24.99 -17.71 6.02
C ILE A 300 -26.27 -16.88 6.03
N ALA A 301 -26.16 -15.55 5.98
CA ALA A 301 -27.32 -14.67 5.95
C ALA A 301 -28.17 -14.87 4.68
N ALA A 302 -27.53 -15.04 3.52
CA ALA A 302 -28.22 -15.35 2.27
C ALA A 302 -29.00 -16.67 2.36
N LEU A 303 -28.38 -17.72 2.89
CA LEU A 303 -29.03 -19.02 3.10
C LEU A 303 -30.14 -18.96 4.15
N GLY A 304 -29.93 -18.22 5.24
CA GLY A 304 -30.92 -17.97 6.29
C GLY A 304 -32.18 -17.28 5.76
N SER A 305 -32.00 -16.31 4.84
CA SER A 305 -33.10 -15.63 4.16
C SER A 305 -33.81 -16.52 3.12
N ALA A 306 -33.10 -17.47 2.49
CA ALA A 306 -33.62 -18.28 1.39
C ALA A 306 -34.23 -19.64 1.80
N PHE A 307 -33.64 -20.39 2.73
CA PHE A 307 -33.85 -21.85 2.81
C PHE A 307 -34.30 -22.43 4.16
N VAL A 308 -34.38 -21.66 5.25
CA VAL A 308 -34.81 -22.25 6.53
C VAL A 308 -36.34 -22.45 6.50
N GLY A 309 -36.75 -23.72 6.54
CA GLY A 309 -38.06 -24.25 6.20
C GLY A 309 -39.27 -23.72 6.99
N ASP A 310 -40.45 -24.05 6.47
CA ASP A 310 -41.81 -23.69 6.92
C ASP A 310 -41.90 -22.62 8.01
N TRP A 311 -42.10 -21.38 7.56
CA TRP A 311 -42.58 -20.22 8.32
C TRP A 311 -41.87 -19.88 9.65
N SER A 312 -40.77 -20.54 10.00
CA SER A 312 -40.11 -20.29 11.28
C SER A 312 -39.32 -18.98 11.24
N SER A 313 -39.65 -18.08 12.15
CA SER A 313 -38.97 -16.79 12.38
C SER A 313 -37.45 -16.94 12.60
N GLY A 314 -36.97 -18.13 12.96
CA GLY A 314 -35.57 -18.42 13.26
C GLY A 314 -34.61 -18.16 12.09
N GLY A 315 -34.95 -18.55 10.86
CA GLY A 315 -34.07 -18.33 9.70
C GLY A 315 -33.82 -16.86 9.39
N MET A 316 -34.88 -16.05 9.49
CA MET A 316 -34.82 -14.61 9.28
C MET A 316 -34.08 -13.89 10.41
N VAL A 317 -34.21 -14.37 11.65
CA VAL A 317 -33.43 -13.88 12.79
C VAL A 317 -31.94 -14.19 12.61
N VAL A 318 -31.59 -15.42 12.20
CA VAL A 318 -30.21 -15.79 11.88
C VAL A 318 -29.67 -14.92 10.76
N ALA A 319 -30.45 -14.68 9.71
CA ALA A 319 -30.04 -13.83 8.59
C ALA A 319 -29.78 -12.38 9.01
N ALA A 320 -30.68 -11.79 9.80
CA ALA A 320 -30.50 -10.44 10.33
C ALA A 320 -29.27 -10.33 11.25
N ALA A 321 -29.08 -11.31 12.14
CA ALA A 321 -27.94 -11.34 13.06
C ALA A 321 -26.60 -11.51 12.31
N ALA A 322 -26.52 -12.51 11.42
CA ALA A 322 -25.33 -12.79 10.64
C ALA A 322 -24.98 -11.64 9.70
N GLY A 323 -25.98 -11.05 9.02
CA GLY A 323 -25.79 -9.88 8.17
C GLY A 323 -25.30 -8.67 8.94
N SER A 324 -25.90 -8.36 10.09
CA SER A 324 -25.48 -7.22 10.92
C SER A 324 -24.06 -7.40 11.45
N LEU A 325 -23.68 -8.61 11.88
CA LEU A 325 -22.32 -8.93 12.29
C LEU A 325 -21.33 -8.82 11.12
N ALA A 326 -21.72 -9.27 9.92
CA ALA A 326 -20.89 -9.15 8.73
C ALA A 326 -20.61 -7.68 8.36
N ALA A 327 -21.62 -6.81 8.46
CA ALA A 327 -21.44 -5.37 8.26
C ALA A 327 -20.48 -4.75 9.29
N ALA A 328 -20.57 -5.16 10.56
CA ALA A 328 -19.64 -4.72 11.61
C ALA A 328 -18.21 -5.20 11.34
N MET A 329 -18.03 -6.47 10.92
CA MET A 329 -16.72 -7.00 10.55
C MET A 329 -16.13 -6.29 9.33
N ASN A 330 -16.93 -6.02 8.31
CA ASN A 330 -16.50 -5.26 7.13
C ASN A 330 -16.09 -3.82 7.49
N ALA A 331 -16.83 -3.18 8.41
CA ALA A 331 -16.45 -1.88 8.96
C ALA A 331 -15.13 -1.93 9.73
N LEU A 332 -14.91 -2.97 10.55
CA LEU A 332 -13.66 -3.12 11.28
C LEU A 332 -12.47 -3.39 10.33
N GLU A 333 -12.63 -4.28 9.36
CA GLU A 333 -11.59 -4.64 8.39
C GLU A 333 -11.19 -3.46 7.50
N HIS A 334 -12.16 -2.88 6.78
CA HIS A 334 -11.90 -1.88 5.74
C HIS A 334 -12.01 -0.45 6.24
N GLY A 335 -12.88 -0.18 7.21
CA GLY A 335 -13.01 1.13 7.86
C GLY A 335 -11.96 1.38 8.93
N GLY A 336 -11.54 0.33 9.65
CA GLY A 336 -10.36 0.37 10.52
C GLY A 336 -9.02 0.32 9.78
N GLN A 337 -9.06 0.21 8.44
CA GLN A 337 -7.89 0.19 7.57
C GLN A 337 -6.83 -0.85 8.00
N ILE A 338 -7.27 -2.04 8.42
CA ILE A 338 -6.38 -3.08 8.98
C ILE A 338 -5.29 -3.49 7.99
N GLY A 339 -5.59 -3.48 6.68
CA GLY A 339 -4.60 -3.70 5.62
C GLY A 339 -3.49 -2.64 5.59
N MET A 340 -3.83 -1.36 5.74
CA MET A 340 -2.86 -0.27 5.84
C MET A 340 -2.00 -0.39 7.10
N VAL A 341 -2.60 -0.75 8.25
CA VAL A 341 -1.88 -0.96 9.51
C VAL A 341 -0.89 -2.13 9.40
N PHE A 342 -1.27 -3.21 8.71
CA PHE A 342 -0.37 -4.32 8.44
C PHE A 342 0.85 -3.87 7.62
N GLU A 343 0.63 -3.11 6.55
CA GLU A 343 1.72 -2.56 5.73
C GLU A 343 2.60 -1.57 6.48
N MET A 344 2.02 -0.75 7.34
CA MET A 344 2.78 0.13 8.23
C MET A 344 3.78 -0.67 9.07
N TYR A 345 3.33 -1.74 9.73
CA TYR A 345 4.23 -2.59 10.53
C TYR A 345 5.27 -3.33 9.68
N ARG A 346 4.89 -3.79 8.49
CA ARG A 346 5.82 -4.42 7.53
C ARG A 346 6.89 -3.46 7.05
N ASN A 347 6.51 -2.22 6.74
CA ASN A 347 7.40 -1.14 6.31
C ASN A 347 8.33 -0.70 7.44
N SER A 348 7.83 -0.57 8.67
CA SER A 348 8.67 -0.27 9.84
C SER A 348 9.72 -1.36 10.08
N ALA A 349 9.33 -2.64 10.04
CA ALA A 349 10.28 -3.75 10.14
C ALA A 349 11.33 -3.72 9.02
N GLY A 350 10.92 -3.42 7.77
CA GLY A 350 11.83 -3.24 6.63
C GLY A 350 12.80 -2.08 6.83
N PHE A 351 12.34 -0.95 7.35
CA PHE A 351 13.16 0.21 7.65
C PHE A 351 14.28 -0.12 8.65
N PHE A 352 13.96 -0.85 9.74
CA PHE A 352 14.97 -1.29 10.70
C PHE A 352 15.95 -2.29 10.09
N GLY A 353 15.49 -3.18 9.21
CA GLY A 353 16.36 -4.10 8.46
C GLY A 353 17.36 -3.36 7.57
N VAL A 354 16.90 -2.39 6.76
CA VAL A 354 17.76 -1.57 5.90
C VAL A 354 18.75 -0.73 6.72
N MET A 355 18.31 -0.18 7.86
CA MET A 355 19.21 0.57 8.72
C MET A 355 20.25 -0.34 9.39
N GLU A 356 19.85 -1.53 9.82
CA GLU A 356 20.77 -2.53 10.35
C GLU A 356 21.85 -2.89 9.33
N GLU A 357 21.45 -3.24 8.11
CA GLU A 357 22.35 -3.60 7.02
C GLU A 357 23.28 -2.45 6.67
N SER A 358 22.76 -1.21 6.62
CA SER A 358 23.57 -0.02 6.39
C SER A 358 24.64 0.17 7.48
N ILE A 359 24.29 0.03 8.76
CA ILE A 359 25.24 0.17 9.87
C ILE A 359 26.25 -0.97 9.84
N ARG A 360 25.81 -2.21 9.68
CA ARG A 360 26.68 -3.39 9.63
C ARG A 360 27.65 -3.33 8.46
N GLY A 361 27.17 -3.05 7.25
CA GLY A 361 28.02 -2.91 6.06
C GLY A 361 29.04 -1.80 6.23
N THR A 362 28.65 -0.68 6.84
CA THR A 362 29.61 0.41 7.13
C THR A 362 30.66 -0.02 8.16
N LEU A 363 30.29 -0.81 9.18
CA LEU A 363 31.21 -1.33 10.20
C LEU A 363 32.11 -2.48 9.70
N GLU A 364 31.73 -3.16 8.63
CA GLU A 364 32.50 -4.26 8.02
C GLU A 364 33.44 -3.79 6.90
N GLU A 365 33.17 -2.64 6.28
CA GLU A 365 34.04 -2.03 5.27
C GLU A 365 35.42 -1.72 5.87
N THR A 366 36.48 -2.32 5.33
CA THR A 366 37.86 -2.15 5.85
C THR A 366 38.57 -0.96 5.22
N ASN A 367 38.11 -0.51 4.05
CA ASN A 367 38.66 0.65 3.36
C ASN A 367 38.03 1.95 3.88
N TRP A 368 38.81 2.72 4.64
CA TRP A 368 38.39 3.99 5.24
C TRP A 368 38.06 5.08 4.22
N GLU A 369 38.59 5.03 2.99
CA GLU A 369 38.26 5.95 1.90
C GLU A 369 36.86 5.68 1.31
N LYS A 370 36.39 4.43 1.40
CA LYS A 370 35.07 4.03 0.93
C LYS A 370 33.97 4.25 1.97
N ARG A 371 34.32 4.34 3.26
CA ARG A 371 33.35 4.61 4.33
C ARG A 371 32.81 6.04 4.23
N GLU A 372 31.51 6.19 4.46
CA GLU A 372 30.93 7.49 4.79
C GLU A 372 31.61 8.03 6.06
N ASN A 373 31.84 9.33 6.12
CA ASN A 373 32.46 9.96 7.29
C ASN A 373 31.66 9.64 8.56
N GLY A 374 32.36 9.20 9.62
CA GLY A 374 31.72 8.70 10.84
C GLY A 374 30.76 9.68 11.50
N GLU A 375 31.10 10.97 11.58
CA GLU A 375 30.23 11.98 12.18
C GLU A 375 28.99 12.28 11.32
N VAL A 376 29.15 12.25 10.00
CA VAL A 376 28.03 12.41 9.05
C VAL A 376 27.10 11.21 9.14
N PHE A 377 27.68 10.00 9.20
CA PHE A 377 26.94 8.76 9.34
C PHE A 377 26.17 8.70 10.67
N GLU A 378 26.81 9.02 11.79
CA GLU A 378 26.18 9.10 13.11
C GLU A 378 24.98 10.07 13.08
N ARG A 379 25.15 11.25 12.50
CA ARG A 379 24.07 12.23 12.35
C ARG A 379 22.92 11.70 11.52
N LYS A 380 23.21 11.00 10.43
CA LYS A 380 22.21 10.39 9.56
C LYS A 380 21.42 9.29 10.27
N VAL A 381 22.09 8.42 11.04
CA VAL A 381 21.44 7.40 11.87
C VAL A 381 20.58 8.05 12.96
N ALA A 382 21.11 9.04 13.68
CA ALA A 382 20.38 9.75 14.72
C ALA A 382 19.09 10.39 14.17
N LEU A 383 19.19 11.11 13.05
CA LEU A 383 18.04 11.75 12.41
C LEU A 383 17.02 10.74 11.88
N LYS A 384 17.48 9.63 11.28
CA LYS A 384 16.60 8.55 10.83
C LYS A 384 15.88 7.86 11.99
N LEU A 385 16.46 7.84 13.19
CA LEU A 385 15.83 7.33 14.41
C LEU A 385 15.02 8.41 15.18
N GLY A 386 14.99 9.66 14.70
CA GLY A 386 14.33 10.77 15.39
C GLY A 386 15.01 11.18 16.70
N ARG A 387 16.31 10.96 16.82
CA ARG A 387 17.12 11.27 18.00
C ARG A 387 18.11 12.39 17.73
N SER A 388 18.46 13.15 18.78
CA SER A 388 19.68 13.95 18.76
C SER A 388 20.91 13.05 18.88
N LEU A 389 22.10 13.56 18.51
CA LEU A 389 23.36 12.83 18.68
C LEU A 389 23.56 12.38 20.13
N SER A 390 23.37 13.28 21.10
CA SER A 390 23.48 12.97 22.52
C SER A 390 22.53 11.86 22.98
N GLN A 391 21.29 11.85 22.47
CA GLN A 391 20.31 10.82 22.78
C GLN A 391 20.63 9.47 22.15
N LEU A 392 21.30 9.46 21.00
CA LEU A 392 21.77 8.23 20.34
C LEU A 392 22.92 7.61 21.14
N ARG A 393 23.91 8.42 21.53
CA ARG A 393 25.03 7.95 22.38
C ARG A 393 24.56 7.49 23.75
N GLN A 394 23.60 8.18 24.35
CA GLN A 394 23.01 7.77 25.63
C GLN A 394 22.26 6.44 25.51
N LEU A 395 21.55 6.21 24.40
CA LEU A 395 20.90 4.91 24.13
C LEU A 395 21.95 3.79 24.06
N ALA A 396 23.03 4.00 23.31
CA ALA A 396 24.12 3.03 23.20
C ALA A 396 24.75 2.72 24.57
N ALA A 397 25.05 3.75 25.37
CA ALA A 397 25.60 3.58 26.72
C ALA A 397 24.66 2.81 27.65
N LYS A 398 23.35 3.11 27.61
CA LYS A 398 22.33 2.36 28.38
C LYS A 398 22.22 0.91 27.93
N SER A 399 22.26 0.65 26.62
CA SER A 399 22.24 -0.71 26.05
C SER A 399 23.45 -1.52 26.53
N ALA A 400 24.64 -0.94 26.47
CA ALA A 400 25.86 -1.57 26.94
C ALA A 400 25.80 -1.91 28.44
N ALA A 401 25.34 -0.96 29.28
CA ALA A 401 25.16 -1.17 30.71
C ALA A 401 24.11 -2.26 31.00
N ALA A 402 22.95 -2.20 30.33
CA ALA A 402 21.89 -3.20 30.50
C ALA A 402 22.38 -4.62 30.14
N ARG A 403 23.19 -4.75 29.09
CA ARG A 403 23.79 -6.04 28.72
C ARG A 403 24.75 -6.55 29.79
N GLN A 404 25.58 -5.68 30.34
CA GLN A 404 26.53 -6.03 31.40
C GLN A 404 25.82 -6.48 32.68
N GLU A 405 24.68 -5.87 32.99
CA GLU A 405 23.85 -6.19 34.15
C GLU A 405 22.88 -7.36 33.91
N GLY A 406 22.77 -7.86 32.66
CA GLY A 406 21.82 -8.91 32.28
C GLY A 406 20.35 -8.46 32.29
N ILE A 407 20.11 -7.15 32.25
CA ILE A 407 18.77 -6.55 32.30
C ILE A 407 18.26 -6.31 30.88
N SER A 408 16.97 -6.52 30.65
CA SER A 408 16.35 -6.18 29.36
C SER A 408 16.21 -4.67 29.22
N MET A 409 16.76 -4.11 28.16
CA MET A 409 16.60 -2.69 27.86
C MET A 409 15.15 -2.37 27.45
N ASP A 410 14.50 -1.39 28.06
CA ASP A 410 13.07 -1.07 27.79
C ASP A 410 12.87 -0.01 26.69
N GLU A 411 13.90 0.78 26.40
CA GLU A 411 13.83 1.89 25.45
C GLU A 411 13.84 1.40 23.98
N PHE A 412 13.06 1.99 23.07
CA PHE A 412 13.17 1.70 21.63
C PHE A 412 14.30 2.52 20.99
N ALA A 413 14.95 2.01 19.93
CA ALA A 413 15.92 2.80 19.20
C ALA A 413 15.25 3.96 18.46
N SER A 414 14.09 3.71 17.83
CA SER A 414 13.33 4.76 17.17
C SER A 414 12.55 5.61 18.17
N LYS A 415 12.49 6.92 17.93
CA LYS A 415 11.52 7.84 18.54
C LYS A 415 10.43 8.29 17.57
N LEU A 416 10.48 7.82 16.33
CA LEU A 416 9.57 8.25 15.27
C LEU A 416 8.25 7.47 15.25
N PHE A 417 8.25 6.23 15.74
CA PHE A 417 7.12 5.31 15.64
C PHE A 417 6.86 4.64 16.97
#